data_AF-A0A7X4B6Q1-F1
#
_entry.id   AF-A0A7X4B6Q1-F1
#
_cell.length_a   1.000
_cell.length_b   1.000
_cell.length_c   1.000
_cell.angle_alpha   90.00
_cell.angle_beta   90.00
_cell.angle_gamma   90.00
#
_symmetry.space_group_name_H-M   'P 1'
#
loop_
_entity.id
_entity.type
_entity.pdbx_description
1 polymer ?
#
loop_
_entity_poly.entity_id
_entity_poly.type
_entity_poly.pdbx_seq_one_letter_code
_entity_poly.pdbx_strand_id
1 'polypeptide(L)'
;MRLTKTQKHNNDWTIEQKINKEESLLAIIEENSQLPEKDQARYQHLLGKCKNKTINLEELAEYQTLSKQLETRNLKRIEALIALAQIKGRRYFRHIKKE
;
A
#
# COMPACT_ATOMS: atom_id res chain seq x y z
N MET A 1 25.06 -45.44 -7.11
CA MET A 1 23.58 -45.34 -7.02
C MET A 1 23.25 -44.82 -5.62
N ARG A 2 22.48 -43.76 -5.34
CA ARG A 2 21.59 -42.85 -6.08
C ARG A 2 21.64 -41.45 -5.41
N LEU A 3 21.25 -40.47 -6.21
CA LEU A 3 21.30 -39.02 -6.01
C LEU A 3 20.32 -38.48 -4.96
N THR A 4 20.79 -37.43 -4.26
CA THR A 4 20.09 -36.20 -3.81
C THR A 4 18.73 -36.31 -3.12
N LYS A 5 18.68 -36.08 -1.80
CA LYS A 5 17.47 -35.58 -1.12
C LYS A 5 17.52 -34.06 -1.09
N THR A 6 16.82 -33.50 -2.06
CA THR A 6 16.49 -32.10 -2.29
C THR A 6 16.05 -31.41 -0.98
N GLN A 7 16.78 -30.37 -0.57
CA GLN A 7 16.29 -29.35 0.37
C GLN A 7 15.04 -28.70 -0.23
N LYS A 8 13.86 -29.17 0.17
CA LYS A 8 12.62 -28.41 0.01
C LYS A 8 12.58 -27.36 1.11
N HIS A 9 12.93 -26.12 0.76
CA HIS A 9 12.56 -24.95 1.54
C HIS A 9 11.03 -24.81 1.55
N ASN A 10 10.38 -25.50 2.48
CA ASN A 10 8.94 -25.38 2.73
C ASN A 10 8.70 -24.08 3.52
N ASN A 11 8.62 -22.95 2.82
CA ASN A 11 8.00 -21.73 3.36
C ASN A 11 6.47 -21.90 3.37
N ASP A 12 5.96 -22.93 4.03
CA ASP A 12 4.53 -23.09 4.26
C ASP A 12 4.15 -22.30 5.51
N TRP A 13 3.83 -21.03 5.30
CA TRP A 13 3.17 -20.20 6.29
C TRP A 13 1.85 -20.85 6.69
N THR A 14 1.57 -20.90 7.99
CA THR A 14 0.27 -21.37 8.49
C THR A 14 -0.86 -20.47 7.96
N ILE A 15 -2.08 -21.00 7.90
CA ILE A 15 -3.25 -20.23 7.42
C ILE A 15 -3.43 -18.96 8.27
N GLU A 16 -3.27 -19.07 9.59
CA GLU A 16 -3.34 -17.95 10.54
C GLU A 16 -2.27 -16.89 10.27
N GLN A 17 -1.01 -17.29 10.01
CA GLN A 17 0.06 -16.35 9.68
C GLN A 17 -0.21 -15.59 8.38
N LYS A 18 -0.89 -16.21 7.42
CA LYS A 18 -1.29 -15.55 6.17
C LYS A 18 -2.43 -14.57 6.38
N ILE A 19 -3.46 -14.95 7.14
CA ILE A 19 -4.59 -14.07 7.47
C ILE A 19 -4.07 -12.82 8.19
N ASN A 20 -3.26 -13.00 9.24
CA ASN A 20 -2.68 -11.88 9.99
C ASN A 20 -1.83 -10.96 9.10
N LYS A 21 -1.12 -11.52 8.12
CA LYS A 21 -0.33 -10.74 7.17
C LYS A 21 -1.20 -9.98 6.17
N GLU A 22 -2.27 -10.60 5.65
CA GLU A 22 -3.23 -9.91 4.79
C GLU A 22 -3.92 -8.76 5.53
N GLU A 23 -4.37 -8.98 6.77
CA GLU A 23 -4.98 -7.95 7.61
C GLU A 23 -4.02 -6.79 7.91
N SER A 24 -2.77 -7.11 8.24
CA SER A 24 -1.73 -6.09 8.45
C SER A 24 -1.50 -5.24 7.20
N LEU A 25 -1.47 -5.85 6.01
CA LEU A 25 -1.34 -5.12 4.75
C LEU A 25 -2.56 -4.24 4.47
N LEU A 26 -3.77 -4.72 4.76
CA LEU A 26 -5.00 -3.93 4.62
C LEU A 26 -5.00 -2.72 5.57
N ALA A 27 -4.54 -2.89 6.81
CA ALA A 27 -4.39 -1.79 7.74
C ALA A 27 -3.40 -0.72 7.23
N ILE A 28 -2.25 -1.14 6.69
CA ILE A 28 -1.28 -0.21 6.08
C ILE A 28 -1.89 0.52 4.89
N ILE A 29 -2.65 -0.18 4.04
CA ILE A 29 -3.33 0.42 2.89
C ILE A 29 -4.32 1.49 3.37
N GLU A 30 -5.16 1.17 4.34
CA GLU A 30 -6.16 2.10 4.87
C GLU A 30 -5.49 3.34 5.48
N GLU A 31 -4.54 3.12 6.39
CA GLU A 31 -3.80 4.18 7.06
C GLU A 31 -3.13 5.13 6.05
N ASN A 32 -2.56 4.61 4.98
CA ASN A 32 -1.80 5.39 4.00
C ASN A 32 -2.62 5.81 2.76
N SER A 33 -3.95 5.64 2.77
CA SER A 33 -4.81 6.04 1.66
C SER A 33 -5.04 7.55 1.58
N GLN A 34 -4.92 8.25 2.71
CA GLN A 34 -5.12 9.69 2.80
C GLN A 34 -4.15 10.32 3.81
N LEU A 35 -4.07 11.65 3.80
CA LEU A 35 -3.48 12.40 4.90
C LEU A 35 -4.38 12.28 6.15
N PRO A 36 -3.86 12.59 7.36
CA PRO A 36 -4.68 12.81 8.53
C PRO A 36 -5.81 13.80 8.23
N GLU A 37 -6.98 13.62 8.83
CA GLU A 37 -8.23 14.31 8.45
C GLU A 37 -8.09 15.83 8.29
N LYS A 38 -7.43 16.50 9.25
CA LYS A 38 -7.18 17.96 9.20
C LYS A 38 -6.31 18.36 8.01
N ASP A 39 -5.24 17.61 7.77
CA ASP A 39 -4.30 17.86 6.69
C ASP A 39 -4.92 17.53 5.32
N GLN A 40 -5.76 16.50 5.27
CA GLN A 40 -6.53 16.14 4.07
C GLN A 40 -7.51 17.25 3.71
N ALA A 41 -8.28 17.76 4.68
CA ALA A 41 -9.20 18.87 4.47
C ALA A 41 -8.45 20.13 3.99
N ARG A 42 -7.30 20.43 4.62
CA ARG A 42 -6.45 21.56 4.23
C ARG A 42 -5.89 21.39 2.81
N TYR A 43 -5.39 20.20 2.47
CA TYR A 43 -4.90 19.88 1.13
C TYR A 43 -5.99 20.09 0.08
N GLN A 44 -7.22 19.61 0.31
CA GLN A 44 -8.32 19.78 -0.64
C GLN A 44 -8.71 21.25 -0.82
N HIS A 45 -8.71 22.03 0.26
CA HIS A 45 -8.97 23.47 0.20
C HIS A 45 -7.91 24.18 -0.67
N LEU A 46 -6.63 23.91 -0.41
CA LEU A 46 -5.52 24.50 -1.16
C LEU A 46 -5.51 24.04 -2.63
N LEU A 47 -5.83 22.77 -2.91
CA LEU A 47 -6.02 22.27 -4.27
C LEU A 47 -7.11 23.05 -5.01
N GLY A 48 -8.22 23.37 -4.32
CA GLY A 48 -9.28 24.23 -4.85
C GLY A 48 -8.75 25.63 -5.22
N LYS A 49 -7.96 26.25 -4.33
CA LYS A 49 -7.32 27.55 -4.60
C LYS A 49 -6.32 27.49 -5.76
N CYS A 50 -5.52 26.43 -5.85
CA CYS A 50 -4.63 26.17 -6.99
C CYS A 50 -5.41 26.13 -8.31
N LYS A 51 -6.49 25.33 -8.37
CA LYS A 51 -7.33 25.20 -9.57
C LYS A 51 -7.96 26.54 -9.98
N ASN A 52 -8.37 27.34 -9.00
CA ASN A 52 -8.98 28.64 -9.22
C ASN A 52 -7.96 29.78 -9.40
N LYS A 53 -6.65 29.49 -9.33
CA LYS A 53 -5.55 30.48 -9.39
C LYS A 53 -5.67 31.61 -8.34
N THR A 54 -6.28 31.32 -7.19
CA THR A 54 -6.43 32.26 -6.06
C THR A 54 -5.47 31.98 -4.91
N ILE A 55 -4.58 31.01 -5.09
CA ILE A 55 -3.59 30.63 -4.08
C ILE A 55 -2.49 31.68 -3.97
N ASN A 56 -2.10 32.03 -2.74
CA ASN A 56 -0.94 32.89 -2.50
C ASN A 56 0.36 32.06 -2.34
N LEU A 57 1.50 32.73 -2.18
CA LEU A 57 2.81 32.06 -2.10
C LEU A 57 2.96 31.17 -0.86
N GLU A 58 2.48 31.62 0.30
CA GLU A 58 2.56 30.86 1.55
C GLU A 58 1.69 29.61 1.48
N GLU A 59 0.48 29.76 0.97
CA GLU A 59 -0.47 28.68 0.72
C GLU A 59 0.07 27.67 -0.31
N LEU A 60 0.79 28.14 -1.34
CA LEU A 60 1.42 27.27 -2.31
C LEU A 60 2.54 26.43 -1.69
N ALA A 61 3.35 27.02 -0.82
CA ALA A 61 4.40 26.28 -0.09
C ALA A 61 3.79 25.23 0.85
N GLU A 62 2.70 25.58 1.53
CA GLU A 62 1.94 24.63 2.36
C GLU A 62 1.35 23.49 1.51
N TYR A 63 0.73 23.81 0.38
CA TYR A 63 0.19 22.83 -0.56
C TYR A 63 1.27 21.85 -1.04
N GLN A 64 2.44 22.35 -1.42
CA GLN A 64 3.58 21.52 -1.83
C GLN A 64 4.06 20.59 -0.71
N THR A 65 4.05 21.07 0.53
CA THR A 65 4.43 20.28 1.71
C THR A 65 3.44 19.13 1.92
N LEU A 66 2.14 19.42 1.90
CA LEU A 66 1.09 18.41 2.02
C LEU A 66 1.11 17.41 0.85
N SER A 67 1.40 17.87 -0.37
CA SER A 67 1.55 16.99 -1.54
C SER A 67 2.66 15.96 -1.35
N LYS A 68 3.85 16.39 -0.87
CA LYS A 68 4.98 15.49 -0.60
C LYS A 68 4.67 14.47 0.50
N GLN A 69 3.93 14.88 1.53
CA GLN A 69 3.49 13.97 2.57
C GLN A 69 2.52 12.91 2.00
N LEU A 70 1.56 13.34 1.17
CA LEU A 70 0.62 12.43 0.53
C LEU A 70 1.33 11.47 -0.44
N GLU A 71 2.32 11.93 -1.21
CA GLU A 71 3.17 11.10 -2.06
C GLU A 71 3.89 10.02 -1.25
N THR A 72 4.48 10.39 -0.11
CA THR A 72 5.17 9.44 0.78
C THR A 72 4.20 8.36 1.31
N ARG A 73 2.98 8.73 1.69
CA ARG A 73 1.95 7.76 2.11
C ARG A 73 1.52 6.88 0.94
N ASN A 74 1.29 7.46 -0.23
CA ASN A 74 0.91 6.72 -1.43
C ASN A 74 1.96 5.66 -1.82
N LEU A 75 3.26 5.94 -1.66
CA LEU A 75 4.30 4.94 -1.89
C LEU A 75 4.13 3.72 -0.97
N LYS A 76 3.96 3.94 0.34
CA LYS A 76 3.70 2.86 1.30
C LYS A 76 2.44 2.07 0.97
N ARG A 77 1.37 2.76 0.55
CA ARG A 77 0.12 2.12 0.11
C ARG A 77 0.33 1.25 -1.13
N ILE A 78 1.08 1.73 -2.12
CA ILE A 78 1.40 0.98 -3.34
C ILE A 78 2.23 -0.26 -3.01
N GLU A 79 3.24 -0.14 -2.17
CA GLU A 79 4.05 -1.28 -1.71
C GLU A 79 3.19 -2.34 -1.03
N ALA A 80 2.26 -1.93 -0.15
CA ALA A 80 1.33 -2.83 0.52
C ALA A 80 0.34 -3.49 -0.46
N LEU A 81 -0.18 -2.75 -1.45
CA LEU A 81 -1.04 -3.29 -2.51
C LEU A 81 -0.31 -4.33 -3.36
N ILE A 82 0.96 -4.08 -3.72
CA ILE A 82 1.79 -5.04 -4.47
C ILE A 82 1.99 -6.30 -3.64
N ALA A 83 2.33 -6.17 -2.35
CA ALA A 83 2.49 -7.32 -1.46
C ALA A 83 1.19 -8.13 -1.32
N LEU A 84 0.05 -7.46 -1.17
CA LEU A 84 -1.26 -8.10 -1.07
C LEU A 84 -1.62 -8.82 -2.38
N ALA A 85 -1.38 -8.19 -3.53
CA ALA A 85 -1.60 -8.77 -4.84
C ALA A 85 -0.74 -10.03 -5.04
N GLN A 86 0.50 -10.04 -4.56
CA GLN A 86 1.35 -11.24 -4.63
C GLN A 86 0.82 -12.39 -3.76
N ILE A 87 0.25 -12.10 -2.60
CA ILE A 87 -0.35 -13.13 -1.73
C ILE A 87 -1.60 -13.71 -2.42
N LYS A 88 -2.50 -12.85 -2.90
CA LYS A 88 -3.74 -13.26 -3.58
C LYS A 88 -3.47 -13.93 -4.93
N GLY A 89 -2.52 -13.44 -5.71
CA GLY A 89 -2.10 -14.04 -6.98
C GLY A 89 -1.53 -15.44 -6.79
N ARG A 90 -0.70 -15.68 -5.76
CA ARG A 90 -0.24 -17.04 -5.41
C ARG A 90 -1.39 -17.97 -5.02
N ARG A 91 -2.47 -17.45 -4.41
CA ARG A 91 -3.68 -18.23 -4.11
C ARG A 91 -4.36 -18.68 -5.41
N TYR A 92 -4.52 -17.78 -6.37
CA TYR A 92 -5.18 -18.08 -7.65
C TYR A 92 -4.46 -19.19 -8.44
N PHE A 93 -3.14 -19.14 -8.55
CA PHE A 93 -2.36 -20.18 -9.24
C PHE A 93 -2.30 -21.52 -8.49
N ARG A 94 -2.44 -21.52 -7.16
CA ARG A 94 -2.44 -22.76 -6.35
C ARG A 94 -3.76 -23.52 -6.47
N HIS A 95 -4.86 -22.84 -6.78
CA HIS A 95 -6.15 -23.48 -7.07
C HIS A 95 -6.19 -24.11 -8.48
N ILE A 96 -5.53 -23.50 -9.47
CA ILE A 96 -5.51 -24.02 -10.86
C ILE A 96 -4.66 -25.29 -11.02
N LYS A 97 -3.65 -25.52 -10.17
CA LYS A 97 -2.77 -26.72 -10.26
C LYS A 97 -3.28 -27.97 -9.52
N LYS A 98 -4.54 -27.97 -9.05
CA LYS A 98 -5.15 -29.09 -8.32
C LYS A 98 -6.31 -29.77 -9.05
N GLU A 99 -6.58 -29.37 -10.29
CA GLU A 99 -7.43 -30.08 -11.25
C GLU A 99 -6.55 -30.74 -12.31
#